data_AF-A0AAD2CNV2-F1
#
_entry.id   AF-A0AAD2CNV2-F1
#
_cell.length_a   1.000
_cell.length_b   1.000
_cell.length_c   1.000
_cell.angle_alpha   90.00
_cell.angle_beta   90.00
_cell.angle_gamma   90.00
#
_symmetry.space_group_name_H-M   'P 1'
#
loop_
_entity.id
_entity.type
_entity.pdbx_description
1 polymer ?
#
loop_
_entity_poly.entity_id
_entity_poly.type
_entity_poly.pdbx_seq_one_letter_code
_entity_poly.pdbx_strand_id
1 'polypeptide(L)'
;MEKIHNARSERPHTLIRANGVSRLQTTGINFAVPALQKVKEHMLDTHGEFHWRTAILRILHNHKVQYTLMGLLFLDVVILFIETFLTGHYPPCNIIERDCLACCPLAAEGAERFLASSEPVCESGYETTVGYGSCDGNKWHTVHSVEIALFAMTIAILSTFFVEIHLELIALGPSVFCRQVFYLFDYIIIVVSLTLELLFHFDHEDLGLSSLGGLIIFARVWRFVRIGHGIIEVTTELTHKRYKALMDYAEELEEKMKENNLDLPEAPKSFHRKESEETDQGAH
;
A
#
# COMPACT_ATOMS: atom_id res chain seq x y z
N MET A 1 80.99 14.23 25.65
CA MET A 1 80.29 14.51 24.38
C MET A 1 79.86 13.16 23.81
N GLU A 2 78.92 12.40 24.37
CA GLU A 2 77.51 12.66 24.71
C GLU A 2 76.66 13.15 23.52
N LYS A 3 75.92 12.21 22.92
CA LYS A 3 74.65 12.31 22.16
C LYS A 3 74.24 10.89 21.77
N ILE A 4 73.55 10.15 22.66
CA ILE A 4 72.10 10.04 22.81
C ILE A 4 71.46 9.23 21.67
N HIS A 5 71.19 7.96 21.99
CA HIS A 5 70.27 7.04 21.33
C HIS A 5 68.86 7.64 21.25
N ASN A 6 68.21 7.57 20.08
CA ASN A 6 66.78 7.80 19.96
C ASN A 6 66.09 6.52 19.48
N ALA A 7 65.62 5.73 20.45
CA ALA A 7 64.78 4.57 20.23
C ALA A 7 63.32 5.03 20.15
N ARG A 8 62.74 4.98 18.95
CA ARG A 8 61.32 5.30 18.72
C ARG A 8 60.48 4.09 19.11
N SER A 9 59.78 4.25 20.22
CA SER A 9 58.78 3.33 20.77
C SER A 9 57.61 3.14 19.81
N GLU A 10 57.48 1.95 19.24
CA GLU A 10 56.28 1.47 18.56
C GLU A 10 55.25 1.06 19.61
N ARG A 11 54.17 1.83 19.75
CA ARG A 11 53.00 1.42 20.53
C ARG A 11 52.04 0.62 19.63
N PRO A 12 51.69 -0.63 19.97
CA PRO A 12 50.66 -1.36 19.26
C PRO A 12 49.28 -0.80 19.62
N HIS A 13 48.55 -0.34 18.61
CA HIS A 13 47.14 0.03 18.71
C HIS A 13 46.31 -1.24 18.95
N THR A 14 45.90 -1.45 20.20
CA THR A 14 44.85 -2.39 20.56
C THR A 14 43.51 -1.89 20.03
N LEU A 15 43.06 -2.47 18.91
CA LEU A 15 41.69 -2.38 18.41
C LEU A 15 40.72 -2.93 19.45
N ILE A 16 40.03 -2.03 20.15
CA ILE A 16 38.87 -2.36 20.99
C ILE A 16 37.73 -2.72 20.04
N ARG A 17 37.55 -4.02 19.84
CA ARG A 17 36.40 -4.60 19.15
C ARG A 17 35.17 -4.43 20.05
N ALA A 18 34.37 -3.41 19.77
CA ALA A 18 33.07 -3.20 20.40
C ALA A 18 32.12 -4.36 20.00
N ASN A 19 32.08 -5.41 20.82
CA ASN A 19 31.04 -6.43 20.76
C ASN A 19 29.80 -5.91 21.50
N GLY A 20 29.06 -5.01 20.84
CA GLY A 20 27.74 -4.56 21.26
C GLY A 20 26.65 -5.31 20.52
N VAL A 21 26.59 -6.64 20.67
CA VAL A 21 25.46 -7.44 20.15
C VAL A 21 24.31 -7.29 21.15
N SER A 22 23.53 -6.22 20.98
CA SER A 22 22.27 -6.04 21.68
C SER A 22 21.28 -7.10 21.18
N ARG A 23 21.12 -8.18 21.95
CA ARG A 23 20.00 -9.11 21.79
C ARG A 23 18.71 -8.31 21.84
N LEU A 24 17.99 -8.28 20.72
CA LEU A 24 16.66 -7.70 20.56
C LEU A 24 15.61 -8.53 21.34
N GLN A 25 15.70 -8.49 22.66
CA GLN A 25 14.70 -8.99 23.59
C GLN A 25 13.82 -7.81 24.01
N THR A 26 13.04 -7.28 23.07
CA THR A 26 12.00 -6.29 23.38
C THR A 26 10.67 -7.01 23.36
N THR A 27 10.16 -7.44 24.50
CA THR A 27 8.85 -8.09 24.68
C THR A 27 7.67 -7.12 24.53
N GLY A 28 7.89 -5.94 23.94
CA GLY A 28 6.88 -4.90 23.71
C GLY A 28 6.43 -4.84 22.26
N ILE A 29 5.16 -4.49 22.06
CA ILE A 29 4.60 -4.09 20.77
C ILE A 29 5.20 -2.71 20.45
N ASN A 30 6.33 -2.69 19.77
CA ASN A 30 6.95 -1.44 19.34
C ASN A 30 6.13 -0.89 18.16
N PHE A 31 5.50 0.25 18.37
CA PHE A 31 4.85 1.05 17.32
C PHE A 31 5.87 1.76 16.41
N ALA A 32 7.14 1.83 16.85
CA ALA A 32 8.22 2.31 16.03
C ALA A 32 8.48 1.32 14.88
N VAL A 33 8.26 1.77 13.65
CA VAL A 33 8.57 1.04 12.42
C VAL A 33 10.06 0.68 12.45
N PRO A 34 10.44 -0.59 12.63
CA PRO A 34 11.85 -0.95 12.64
C PRO A 34 12.37 -0.71 11.22
N ALA A 35 13.41 0.10 11.09
CA ALA A 35 14.05 0.36 9.81
C ALA A 35 14.39 -0.99 9.14
N LEU A 36 13.94 -1.17 7.90
CA LEU A 36 14.08 -2.40 7.12
C LEU A 36 15.52 -2.96 7.16
N GLN A 37 16.52 -2.07 7.23
CA GLN A 37 17.93 -2.39 7.39
C GLN A 37 18.20 -3.34 8.58
N LYS A 38 17.58 -3.08 9.75
CA LYS A 38 17.74 -3.91 10.96
C LYS A 38 17.10 -5.29 10.79
N VAL A 39 15.96 -5.36 10.09
CA VAL A 39 15.31 -6.64 9.76
C VAL A 39 16.18 -7.44 8.80
N LYS A 40 16.79 -6.77 7.82
CA LYS A 40 17.69 -7.39 6.84
C LYS A 40 18.96 -7.94 7.48
N GLU A 41 19.58 -7.18 8.40
CA GLU A 41 20.73 -7.65 9.19
C GLU A 41 20.35 -8.85 10.07
N HIS A 42 19.20 -8.79 10.75
CA HIS A 42 18.74 -9.91 11.57
C HIS A 42 18.46 -11.18 10.75
N MET A 43 17.90 -11.03 9.54
CA MET A 43 17.65 -12.16 8.63
C MET A 43 18.95 -12.78 8.10
N LEU A 44 19.93 -11.95 7.74
CA LEU A 44 21.26 -12.40 7.31
C LEU A 44 21.95 -13.23 8.41
N ASP A 45 21.83 -12.78 9.66
CA ASP A 45 22.42 -13.44 10.82
C ASP A 45 21.70 -14.76 11.18
N THR A 46 20.38 -14.82 10.97
CA THR A 46 19.56 -15.96 11.41
C THR A 46 19.41 -17.06 10.35
N HIS A 47 19.42 -16.76 9.05
CA HIS A 47 19.05 -17.73 7.99
C HIS A 47 20.15 -18.03 6.97
N GLY A 48 21.29 -17.33 7.00
CA GLY A 48 22.40 -17.51 6.06
C GLY A 48 22.09 -17.01 4.64
N GLU A 49 23.14 -16.70 3.87
CA GLU A 49 22.99 -16.03 2.55
C GLU A 49 22.31 -16.87 1.45
N PHE A 50 22.22 -18.19 1.61
CA PHE A 50 21.81 -19.11 0.55
C PHE A 50 20.35 -19.58 0.60
N HIS A 51 19.53 -19.03 1.49
CA HIS A 51 18.12 -19.43 1.57
C HIS A 51 17.27 -18.76 0.47
N TRP A 52 16.38 -19.55 -0.16
CA TRP A 52 15.41 -19.06 -1.17
C TRP A 52 14.58 -17.86 -0.69
N ARG A 53 14.34 -17.73 0.62
CA ARG A 53 13.67 -16.58 1.25
C ARG A 53 14.40 -15.26 0.99
N THR A 54 15.73 -15.27 1.09
CA THR A 54 16.58 -14.10 0.82
C THR A 54 16.54 -13.72 -0.65
N ALA A 55 16.39 -14.70 -1.56
CA ALA A 55 16.25 -14.44 -2.98
C ALA A 55 14.91 -13.74 -3.30
N ILE A 56 13.79 -14.20 -2.72
CA ILE A 56 12.47 -13.55 -2.87
C ILE A 56 12.52 -12.13 -2.32
N LEU A 57 13.05 -11.95 -1.11
CA LEU A 57 13.15 -10.63 -0.49
C LEU A 57 13.99 -9.68 -1.36
N ARG A 58 15.07 -10.18 -1.99
CA ARG A 58 15.91 -9.39 -2.90
C ARG A 58 15.18 -9.00 -4.17
N ILE A 59 14.36 -9.89 -4.73
CA ILE A 59 13.54 -9.61 -5.92
C ILE A 59 12.49 -8.56 -5.59
N LEU A 60 11.82 -8.72 -4.45
CA LEU A 60 10.73 -7.86 -4.05
C LEU A 60 11.20 -6.44 -3.69
N HIS A 61 12.29 -6.32 -2.93
CA HIS A 61 12.91 -5.03 -2.61
C HIS A 61 13.74 -4.44 -3.76
N ASN A 62 13.59 -4.95 -4.98
CA ASN A 62 14.17 -4.29 -6.12
C ASN A 62 13.42 -2.98 -6.37
N HIS A 63 14.16 -1.86 -6.43
CA HIS A 63 13.61 -0.52 -6.68
C HIS A 63 12.65 -0.51 -7.88
N LYS A 64 12.95 -1.26 -8.94
CA LYS A 64 12.08 -1.35 -10.11
C LYS A 64 10.72 -1.98 -9.80
N VAL A 65 10.72 -3.06 -9.02
CA VAL A 65 9.50 -3.79 -8.62
C VAL A 65 8.68 -2.90 -7.70
N GLN A 66 9.30 -2.31 -6.67
CA GLN A 66 8.63 -1.39 -5.74
C GLN A 66 8.00 -0.18 -6.44
N TYR A 67 8.71 0.46 -7.41
CA TYR A 67 8.12 1.54 -8.22
C TYR A 67 6.97 1.05 -9.10
N THR A 68 7.06 -0.16 -9.65
CA THR A 68 5.99 -0.74 -10.47
C THR A 68 4.75 -1.00 -9.63
N LEU A 69 4.91 -1.55 -8.43
CA LEU A 69 3.82 -1.84 -7.49
C LEU A 69 3.19 -0.55 -6.96
N MET A 70 3.99 0.47 -6.64
CA MET A 70 3.49 1.81 -6.32
C MET A 70 2.70 2.42 -7.48
N GLY A 71 3.16 2.24 -8.72
CA GLY A 71 2.43 2.67 -9.92
C GLY A 71 1.10 1.93 -10.12
N LEU A 72 1.08 0.62 -9.92
CA LEU A 72 -0.14 -0.20 -9.93
C LEU A 72 -1.13 0.25 -8.86
N LEU A 73 -0.66 0.61 -7.66
CA LEU A 73 -1.52 1.13 -6.58
C LEU A 73 -2.16 2.46 -6.97
N PHE A 74 -1.40 3.34 -7.61
CA PHE A 74 -1.95 4.61 -8.09
C PHE A 74 -2.97 4.40 -9.22
N LEU A 75 -2.66 3.50 -10.16
CA LEU A 75 -3.57 3.13 -11.24
C LEU A 75 -4.89 2.57 -10.71
N ASP A 76 -4.83 1.73 -9.68
CA ASP A 76 -5.99 1.17 -9.02
C ASP A 76 -6.92 2.23 -8.39
N VAL A 77 -6.34 3.23 -7.73
CA VAL A 77 -7.11 4.37 -7.21
C VAL A 77 -7.81 5.12 -8.36
N VAL A 78 -7.14 5.31 -9.49
CA VAL A 78 -7.74 5.94 -10.67
C VAL A 78 -8.88 5.08 -11.23
N ILE A 79 -8.70 3.76 -11.33
CA ILE A 79 -9.75 2.83 -11.78
C ILE A 79 -10.96 2.90 -10.85
N LEU A 80 -10.76 2.94 -9.53
CA LEU A 80 -11.83 3.07 -8.55
C LEU A 80 -12.64 4.36 -8.75
N PHE A 81 -11.97 5.49 -8.99
CA PHE A 81 -12.66 6.75 -9.28
C PHE A 81 -13.50 6.65 -10.56
N ILE A 82 -12.96 6.02 -11.61
CA ILE A 82 -13.68 5.81 -12.87
C ILE A 82 -14.89 4.90 -12.66
N GLU A 83 -14.73 3.78 -11.94
CA GLU A 83 -15.81 2.85 -11.60
C GLU A 83 -16.91 3.55 -10.81
N THR A 84 -16.54 4.30 -9.75
CA THR A 84 -17.50 5.06 -8.93
C THR A 84 -18.24 6.11 -9.76
N PHE A 85 -17.53 6.79 -10.65
CA PHE A 85 -18.13 7.80 -11.54
C PHE A 85 -19.09 7.17 -12.55
N LEU A 86 -18.73 6.04 -13.15
CA LEU A 86 -19.58 5.30 -14.07
C LEU A 86 -20.84 4.78 -13.37
N THR A 87 -20.71 4.16 -12.20
CA THR A 87 -21.86 3.68 -11.42
C THR A 87 -22.77 4.83 -10.97
N GLY A 88 -22.21 6.02 -10.70
CA GLY A 88 -22.98 7.20 -10.35
C GLY A 88 -23.77 7.80 -11.52
N HIS A 89 -23.21 7.80 -12.73
CA HIS A 89 -23.86 8.36 -13.92
C HIS A 89 -24.73 7.36 -14.69
N TYR A 90 -24.36 6.08 -14.66
CA TYR A 90 -25.01 4.98 -15.36
C TYR A 90 -25.30 3.84 -14.37
N PRO A 91 -26.22 4.08 -13.42
CA PRO A 91 -26.55 3.08 -12.42
C PRO A 91 -27.12 1.82 -13.09
N PRO A 92 -26.73 0.62 -12.65
CA PRO A 92 -27.25 -0.62 -13.20
C PRO A 92 -28.75 -0.75 -12.88
N CYS A 93 -29.47 -1.39 -13.80
CA CYS A 93 -30.93 -1.52 -13.77
C CYS A 93 -31.49 -2.20 -12.50
N ASN A 94 -30.65 -2.94 -11.77
CA ASN A 94 -31.03 -3.62 -10.51
C ASN A 94 -31.01 -2.68 -9.28
N ILE A 95 -30.45 -1.47 -9.37
CA ILE A 95 -30.30 -0.53 -8.25
C ILE A 95 -31.37 0.57 -8.26
N ILE A 96 -32.02 0.86 -9.39
CA ILE A 96 -33.02 1.93 -9.51
C ILE A 96 -34.37 1.39 -9.95
N GLU A 97 -35.25 1.16 -8.97
CA GLU A 97 -36.68 0.91 -9.19
C GLU A 97 -37.49 2.22 -9.38
N ARG A 98 -36.82 3.38 -9.59
CA ARG A 98 -37.44 4.72 -9.52
C ARG A 98 -37.70 5.44 -10.84
N ASP A 99 -37.18 4.97 -11.97
CA ASP A 99 -37.41 5.61 -13.27
C ASP A 99 -38.21 4.70 -14.22
N CYS A 100 -39.37 4.23 -13.74
CA CYS A 100 -40.36 3.61 -14.61
C CYS A 100 -40.98 4.69 -15.51
N LEU A 101 -40.56 4.77 -16.77
CA LEU A 101 -41.37 5.41 -17.81
C LEU A 101 -42.66 4.58 -17.93
N ALA A 102 -43.79 5.17 -17.55
CA ALA A 102 -45.09 4.56 -17.78
C ALA A 102 -45.29 4.37 -19.28
N CYS A 103 -45.22 3.14 -19.77
CA CYS A 103 -45.69 2.84 -21.12
C CYS A 103 -47.21 3.04 -21.15
N CYS A 104 -47.70 3.95 -22.01
CA CYS A 104 -49.14 4.14 -22.23
C CYS A 104 -49.72 2.75 -22.66
N PRO A 105 -50.81 2.24 -22.04
CA PRO A 105 -51.31 0.90 -22.31
C PRO A 105 -51.74 0.78 -23.77
N LEU A 106 -51.30 -0.30 -24.43
CA LEU A 106 -51.82 -0.78 -25.71
C LEU A 106 -53.27 -1.23 -25.53
N ALA A 107 -54.17 -0.27 -25.36
CA ALA A 107 -55.58 -0.54 -25.57
C ALA A 107 -55.84 -0.51 -27.07
N ALA A 108 -56.30 -1.66 -27.56
CA ALA A 108 -56.83 -1.95 -28.89
C ALA A 108 -55.82 -2.43 -29.95
N GLU A 109 -56.10 -3.65 -30.39
CA GLU A 109 -55.46 -4.43 -31.43
C GLU A 109 -55.25 -3.63 -32.73
N GLY A 110 -54.01 -3.61 -33.26
CA GLY A 110 -53.77 -3.31 -34.68
C GLY A 110 -52.79 -2.21 -35.05
N ALA A 111 -51.91 -1.73 -34.15
CA ALA A 111 -50.90 -0.74 -34.53
C ALA A 111 -49.51 -1.37 -34.66
N GLU A 112 -49.10 -1.61 -35.91
CA GLU A 112 -47.72 -1.94 -36.24
C GLU A 112 -46.77 -0.84 -35.78
N ARG A 113 -45.66 -1.28 -35.20
CA ARG A 113 -44.63 -0.47 -34.56
C ARG A 113 -43.82 0.26 -35.63
N PHE A 114 -44.30 1.43 -36.07
CA PHE A 114 -43.62 2.31 -37.01
C PHE A 114 -42.96 3.49 -36.27
N LEU A 115 -41.73 3.29 -35.76
CA LEU A 115 -40.92 4.37 -35.19
C LEU A 115 -40.29 5.21 -36.29
N ALA A 116 -41.06 6.18 -36.80
CA ALA A 116 -40.54 7.46 -37.29
C ALA A 116 -41.68 8.50 -37.33
N SER A 117 -42.12 9.01 -36.18
CA SER A 117 -42.79 10.30 -36.12
C SER A 117 -42.76 10.86 -34.71
N SER A 118 -42.35 12.11 -34.63
CA SER A 118 -42.52 13.02 -33.51
C SER A 118 -44.00 13.26 -33.19
N GLU A 119 -44.28 13.45 -31.89
CA GLU A 119 -45.51 13.94 -31.21
C GLU A 119 -46.49 12.89 -30.64
N PRO A 120 -47.26 13.21 -29.56
CA PRO A 120 -47.02 14.12 -28.45
C PRO A 120 -46.97 13.38 -27.10
N VAL A 121 -46.46 14.06 -26.07
CA VAL A 121 -46.50 13.60 -24.66
C VAL A 121 -47.96 13.36 -24.25
N CYS A 122 -48.30 12.16 -23.73
CA CYS A 122 -49.65 11.75 -23.32
C CYS A 122 -50.28 12.84 -22.39
N GLU A 123 -51.35 13.52 -22.83
CA GLU A 123 -52.05 14.62 -22.09
C GLU A 123 -53.16 14.10 -21.14
N SER A 124 -53.50 12.81 -21.21
CA SER A 124 -54.40 12.18 -20.24
C SER A 124 -53.62 11.81 -18.97
N GLY A 125 -54.02 12.42 -17.85
CA GLY A 125 -53.37 12.30 -16.55
C GLY A 125 -52.96 10.87 -16.18
N TYR A 126 -51.85 10.78 -15.45
CA TYR A 126 -51.22 9.55 -14.95
C TYR A 126 -52.24 8.62 -14.27
N GLU A 127 -52.87 7.72 -15.01
CA GLU A 127 -53.48 6.54 -14.43
C GLU A 127 -52.33 5.63 -13.98
N THR A 128 -52.22 5.48 -12.66
CA THR A 128 -51.31 4.58 -11.94
C THR A 128 -51.63 3.12 -12.23
N THR A 129 -51.58 2.71 -13.48
CA THR A 129 -51.52 1.29 -13.83
C THR A 129 -50.06 0.86 -13.68
N VAL A 130 -49.87 -0.22 -12.93
CA VAL A 130 -48.58 -0.78 -12.49
C VAL A 130 -47.81 -1.30 -13.72
N GLY A 131 -47.27 -0.37 -14.51
CA GLY A 131 -46.36 -0.69 -15.59
C GLY A 131 -44.99 -0.98 -14.99
N TYR A 132 -44.59 -2.25 -15.02
CA TYR A 132 -43.22 -2.65 -14.68
C TYR A 132 -42.25 -1.86 -15.59
N GLY A 133 -41.46 -0.96 -15.01
CA GLY A 133 -40.39 -0.29 -15.74
C GLY A 133 -39.43 -1.35 -16.27
N SER A 134 -39.47 -1.61 -17.58
CA SER A 134 -38.54 -2.53 -18.21
C SER A 134 -37.28 -1.76 -18.57
N CYS A 135 -36.18 -2.07 -17.89
CA CYS A 135 -34.89 -1.47 -18.21
C CYS A 135 -34.38 -2.07 -19.53
N ASP A 136 -34.13 -1.22 -20.53
CA ASP A 136 -33.55 -1.66 -21.80
C ASP A 136 -32.05 -1.93 -21.62
N GLY A 137 -31.71 -3.20 -21.39
CA GLY A 137 -30.33 -3.67 -21.24
C GLY A 137 -29.43 -3.42 -22.45
N ASN A 138 -29.99 -3.06 -23.61
CA ASN A 138 -29.22 -2.80 -24.83
C ASN A 138 -28.90 -1.32 -25.05
N LYS A 139 -29.38 -0.40 -24.20
CA LYS A 139 -29.21 1.04 -24.43
C LYS A 139 -27.73 1.48 -24.38
N TRP A 140 -26.91 0.83 -23.57
CA TRP A 140 -25.51 1.23 -23.32
C TRP A 140 -24.54 0.04 -23.34
N HIS A 141 -24.47 -0.69 -24.46
CA HIS A 141 -23.55 -1.83 -24.62
C HIS A 141 -22.07 -1.50 -24.34
N THR A 142 -21.64 -0.28 -24.69
CA THR A 142 -20.26 0.17 -24.47
C THR A 142 -19.94 0.35 -22.99
N VAL A 143 -20.88 0.93 -22.22
CA VAL A 143 -20.70 1.15 -20.78
C VAL A 143 -20.63 -0.20 -20.06
N HIS A 144 -21.51 -1.14 -20.41
CA HIS A 144 -21.50 -2.47 -19.83
C HIS A 144 -20.20 -3.24 -20.12
N SER A 145 -19.68 -3.11 -21.34
CA SER A 145 -18.38 -3.73 -21.70
C SER A 145 -17.22 -3.14 -20.89
N VAL A 146 -17.23 -1.81 -20.68
CA VAL A 146 -16.21 -1.12 -19.88
C VAL A 146 -16.31 -1.49 -18.41
N GLU A 147 -17.52 -1.62 -17.86
CA GLU A 147 -17.76 -2.06 -16.49
C GLU A 147 -17.15 -3.44 -16.22
N ILE A 148 -17.42 -4.42 -17.10
CA ILE A 148 -16.85 -5.78 -16.99
C ILE A 148 -15.31 -5.72 -17.04
N ALA A 149 -14.75 -4.91 -17.94
CA ALA A 149 -13.31 -4.77 -18.07
C ALA A 149 -12.68 -4.11 -16.82
N LEU A 150 -13.28 -3.04 -16.29
CA LEU A 150 -12.84 -2.38 -15.07
C LEU A 150 -12.88 -3.33 -13.89
N PHE A 151 -13.96 -4.09 -13.74
CA PHE A 151 -14.10 -5.10 -12.70
C PHE A 151 -13.00 -6.18 -12.78
N ALA A 152 -12.76 -6.74 -13.97
CA ALA A 152 -11.71 -7.73 -14.19
C ALA A 152 -10.31 -7.17 -13.87
N MET A 153 -10.05 -5.91 -14.23
CA MET A 153 -8.79 -5.24 -13.88
C MET A 153 -8.65 -5.04 -12.37
N THR A 154 -9.70 -4.61 -11.67
CA THR A 154 -9.68 -4.43 -10.21
C THR A 154 -9.35 -5.75 -9.49
N ILE A 155 -9.96 -6.87 -9.89
CA ILE A 155 -9.65 -8.19 -9.35
C ILE A 155 -8.20 -8.60 -9.68
N ALA A 156 -7.74 -8.39 -10.91
CA ALA A 156 -6.38 -8.73 -11.30
C ALA A 156 -5.35 -7.98 -10.46
N ILE A 157 -5.57 -6.68 -10.24
CA ILE A 157 -4.69 -5.85 -9.41
C ILE A 157 -4.73 -6.30 -7.95
N LEU A 158 -5.92 -6.53 -7.38
CA LEU A 158 -6.06 -7.06 -6.03
C LEU A 158 -5.36 -8.40 -5.83
N SER A 159 -5.50 -9.32 -6.78
CA SER A 159 -4.83 -10.62 -6.73
C SER A 159 -3.31 -10.48 -6.76
N THR A 160 -2.78 -9.52 -7.54
CA THR A 160 -1.34 -9.22 -7.60
C THR A 160 -0.85 -8.72 -6.24
N PHE A 161 -1.58 -7.79 -5.61
CA PHE A 161 -1.27 -7.26 -4.29
C PHE A 161 -1.39 -8.29 -3.17
N PHE A 162 -2.37 -9.19 -3.28
CA PHE A 162 -2.51 -10.31 -2.36
C PHE A 162 -1.30 -11.25 -2.43
N VAL A 163 -0.87 -11.61 -3.64
CA VAL A 163 0.33 -12.44 -3.84
C VAL A 163 1.58 -11.75 -3.31
N GLU A 164 1.74 -10.45 -3.57
CA GLU A 164 2.86 -9.65 -3.08
C GLU A 164 2.99 -9.72 -1.54
N ILE A 165 1.94 -9.32 -0.82
CA ILE A 165 1.97 -9.33 0.65
C ILE A 165 2.09 -10.75 1.22
N HIS A 166 1.56 -11.75 0.52
CA HIS A 166 1.70 -13.15 0.93
C HIS A 166 3.14 -13.64 0.77
N LEU A 167 3.83 -13.23 -0.31
CA LEU A 167 5.24 -13.51 -0.50
C LEU A 167 6.11 -12.80 0.54
N GLU A 168 5.78 -11.56 0.92
CA GLU A 168 6.42 -10.85 2.04
C GLU A 168 6.28 -11.61 3.35
N LEU A 169 5.05 -12.01 3.68
CA LEU A 169 4.75 -12.78 4.89
C LEU A 169 5.58 -14.07 4.95
N ILE A 170 5.67 -14.80 3.83
CA ILE A 170 6.45 -16.04 3.74
C ILE A 170 7.96 -15.75 3.84
N ALA A 171 8.44 -14.67 3.21
CA ALA A 171 9.86 -14.31 3.19
C ALA A 171 10.36 -13.84 4.56
N LEU A 172 9.62 -12.94 5.24
CA LEU A 172 9.95 -12.41 6.56
C LEU A 172 9.64 -13.40 7.70
N GLY A 173 8.69 -14.30 7.48
CA GLY A 173 8.23 -15.27 8.46
C GLY A 173 7.13 -14.70 9.38
N PRO A 174 6.16 -15.54 9.78
CA PRO A 174 4.95 -15.08 10.49
C PRO A 174 5.23 -14.52 11.89
N SER A 175 6.29 -14.97 12.58
CA SER A 175 6.60 -14.53 13.94
C SER A 175 7.11 -13.07 14.00
N VAL A 176 7.86 -12.63 13.00
CA VAL A 176 8.37 -11.25 12.90
C VAL A 176 7.27 -10.35 12.34
N PHE A 177 6.55 -10.83 11.33
CA PHE A 177 5.46 -10.10 10.69
C PHE A 177 4.33 -9.74 11.67
N CYS A 178 3.90 -10.67 12.52
CA CYS A 178 2.83 -10.42 13.50
C CYS A 178 3.19 -9.38 14.58
N ARG A 179 4.46 -9.01 14.74
CA ARG A 179 4.84 -7.92 15.65
C ARG A 179 4.58 -6.54 15.05
N GLN A 180 4.45 -6.45 13.73
CA GLN A 180 4.15 -5.21 13.02
C GLN A 180 2.65 -5.13 12.73
N VAL A 181 1.92 -4.48 13.63
CA VAL A 181 0.45 -4.44 13.62
C VAL A 181 -0.13 -3.90 12.31
N PHE A 182 0.53 -2.90 11.69
CA PHE A 182 0.07 -2.31 10.42
C PHE A 182 0.07 -3.29 9.26
N TYR A 183 1.15 -4.07 9.09
CA TYR A 183 1.24 -5.07 8.03
C TYR A 183 0.25 -6.22 8.24
N LEU A 184 0.03 -6.64 9.49
CA LEU A 184 -0.97 -7.64 9.82
C LEU A 184 -2.39 -7.15 9.50
N PHE A 185 -2.72 -5.92 9.88
CA PHE A 185 -4.03 -5.36 9.60
C PHE A 185 -4.27 -5.21 8.10
N ASP A 186 -3.28 -4.71 7.36
CA ASP A 186 -3.33 -4.60 5.90
C ASP A 186 -3.54 -5.97 5.22
N TYR A 187 -2.83 -7.00 5.67
CA TYR A 187 -3.02 -8.37 5.19
C TYR A 187 -4.45 -8.87 5.42
N ILE A 188 -4.99 -8.70 6.64
CA ILE A 188 -6.36 -9.12 6.97
C ILE A 188 -7.38 -8.41 6.08
N ILE A 189 -7.24 -7.08 5.91
CA ILE A 189 -8.16 -6.30 5.09
C ILE A 189 -8.17 -6.78 3.64
N ILE A 190 -6.99 -7.06 3.07
CA ILE A 190 -6.88 -7.51 1.67
C ILE A 190 -7.42 -8.93 1.49
N VAL A 191 -7.17 -9.82 2.45
CA VAL A 191 -7.72 -11.19 2.40
C VAL A 191 -9.25 -11.12 2.45
N VAL A 192 -9.80 -10.36 3.39
CA VAL A 192 -11.25 -10.21 3.56
C VAL A 192 -11.86 -9.56 2.32
N SER A 193 -11.24 -8.52 1.77
CA SER A 193 -11.76 -7.81 0.60
C SER A 193 -11.75 -8.69 -0.65
N LEU A 194 -10.65 -9.41 -0.92
CA LEU A 194 -10.56 -10.32 -2.05
C LEU A 194 -11.58 -11.46 -1.92
N THR A 195 -11.74 -12.00 -0.71
CA THR A 195 -12.72 -13.06 -0.44
C THR A 195 -14.15 -12.56 -0.68
N LEU A 196 -14.49 -11.37 -0.18
CA LEU A 196 -15.80 -10.78 -0.38
C LEU A 196 -16.05 -10.48 -1.87
N GLU A 197 -15.11 -9.85 -2.57
CA GLU A 197 -15.29 -9.55 -4.01
C GLU A 197 -15.45 -10.82 -4.85
N LEU A 198 -14.70 -11.89 -4.57
CA LEU A 198 -14.88 -13.18 -5.24
C LEU A 198 -16.23 -13.82 -4.92
N LEU A 199 -16.64 -13.82 -3.64
CA LEU A 199 -17.93 -14.38 -3.23
C LEU A 199 -19.09 -13.62 -3.87
N PHE A 200 -19.06 -12.29 -3.90
CA PHE A 200 -20.10 -11.48 -4.57
C PHE A 200 -20.16 -11.74 -6.07
N HIS A 201 -19.03 -12.05 -6.71
CA HIS A 201 -19.01 -12.39 -8.13
C HIS A 201 -19.60 -13.78 -8.43
N PHE A 202 -19.36 -14.76 -7.57
CA PHE A 202 -19.82 -16.14 -7.80
C PHE A 202 -21.24 -16.41 -7.28
N ASP A 203 -21.61 -15.85 -6.14
CA ASP A 203 -22.95 -16.01 -5.54
C ASP A 203 -23.77 -14.73 -5.76
N HIS A 204 -24.32 -14.58 -6.96
CA HIS A 204 -25.12 -13.42 -7.34
C HIS A 204 -26.54 -13.38 -6.72
N GLU A 205 -27.04 -14.44 -6.06
CA GLU A 205 -28.48 -14.52 -5.72
C GLU A 205 -28.90 -14.74 -4.25
N ASP A 206 -28.09 -15.26 -3.31
CA ASP A 206 -28.68 -15.82 -2.07
C ASP A 206 -28.23 -15.24 -0.72
N LEU A 207 -27.18 -14.43 -0.68
CA LEU A 207 -26.65 -13.95 0.60
C LEU A 207 -27.06 -12.48 0.77
N GLY A 208 -27.98 -12.20 1.70
CA GLY A 208 -28.47 -10.87 2.10
C GLY A 208 -27.41 -9.93 2.70
N LEU A 209 -26.26 -9.84 2.04
CA LEU A 209 -25.04 -9.15 2.41
C LEU A 209 -25.07 -7.69 1.93
N SER A 210 -26.26 -7.10 1.73
CA SER A 210 -26.40 -5.66 1.42
C SER A 210 -25.68 -4.79 2.46
N SER A 211 -25.56 -5.28 3.71
CA SER A 211 -24.79 -4.63 4.78
C SER A 211 -23.26 -4.69 4.61
N LEU A 212 -22.73 -5.64 3.84
CA LEU A 212 -21.29 -5.82 3.58
C LEU A 212 -20.78 -4.99 2.40
N GLY A 213 -21.66 -4.38 1.62
CA GLY A 213 -21.25 -3.41 0.59
C GLY A 213 -20.41 -2.28 1.19
N GLY A 214 -20.73 -1.84 2.41
CA GLY A 214 -19.92 -0.86 3.15
C GLY A 214 -18.52 -1.37 3.50
N LEU A 215 -18.35 -2.67 3.78
CA LEU A 215 -17.04 -3.26 4.07
C LEU A 215 -16.15 -3.31 2.83
N ILE A 216 -16.72 -3.57 1.65
CA ILE A 216 -16.00 -3.51 0.37
C ILE A 216 -15.51 -2.09 0.10
N ILE A 217 -16.39 -1.08 0.26
CA ILE A 217 -16.01 0.32 0.10
C ILE A 217 -14.92 0.71 1.11
N PHE A 218 -15.05 0.29 2.36
CA PHE A 218 -14.03 0.52 3.39
C PHE A 218 -12.69 -0.11 3.01
N ALA A 219 -12.69 -1.37 2.57
CA ALA A 219 -11.48 -2.05 2.15
C ALA A 219 -10.84 -1.40 0.91
N ARG A 220 -11.64 -0.83 0.01
CA ARG A 220 -11.15 -0.03 -1.12
C ARG A 220 -10.49 1.27 -0.66
N VAL A 221 -11.08 1.97 0.32
CA VAL A 221 -10.49 3.18 0.93
C VAL A 221 -9.22 2.85 1.73
N TRP A 222 -9.13 1.66 2.32
CA TRP A 222 -7.94 1.22 3.06
C TRP A 222 -6.66 1.28 2.21
N ARG A 223 -6.77 1.15 0.88
CA ARG A 223 -5.65 1.28 -0.05
C ARG A 223 -4.90 2.62 0.08
N PHE A 224 -5.56 3.71 0.51
CA PHE A 224 -4.88 4.97 0.81
C PHE A 224 -3.92 4.87 2.00
N VAL A 225 -4.32 4.13 3.04
CA VAL A 225 -3.47 3.88 4.22
C VAL A 225 -2.26 3.05 3.79
N ARG A 226 -2.48 2.02 2.96
CA ARG A 226 -1.39 1.22 2.36
C ARG A 226 -0.43 2.08 1.53
N ILE A 227 -0.93 2.93 0.64
CA ILE A 227 -0.11 3.85 -0.16
C ILE A 227 0.69 4.77 0.77
N GLY A 228 0.06 5.33 1.80
CA GLY A 228 0.72 6.16 2.80
C GLY A 228 1.86 5.42 3.50
N HIS A 229 1.61 4.19 3.96
CA HIS A 229 2.62 3.35 4.59
C HIS A 229 3.78 3.06 3.63
N GLY A 230 3.50 2.66 2.39
CA GLY A 230 4.52 2.39 1.37
C GLY A 230 5.36 3.63 1.02
N ILE A 231 4.76 4.81 0.93
CA ILE A 231 5.50 6.07 0.70
C ILE A 231 6.39 6.42 1.89
N ILE A 232 5.88 6.26 3.11
CA ILE A 232 6.65 6.52 4.34
C ILE A 232 7.85 5.59 4.38
N GLU A 233 7.66 4.30 4.12
CA GLU A 233 8.76 3.33 4.09
C GLU A 233 9.83 3.73 3.06
N VAL A 234 9.45 3.98 1.79
CA VAL A 234 10.38 4.43 0.74
C VAL A 234 11.09 5.73 1.12
N THR A 235 10.36 6.69 1.69
CA THR A 235 10.92 8.00 2.06
C THR A 235 11.91 7.87 3.21
N THR A 236 11.61 7.03 4.21
CA THR A 236 12.52 6.78 5.33
C THR A 236 13.79 6.09 4.86
N GLU A 237 13.72 5.15 3.92
CA GLU A 237 14.91 4.52 3.32
C GLU A 237 15.77 5.52 2.55
N LEU A 238 15.16 6.35 1.70
CA LEU A 238 15.89 7.35 0.91
C LEU A 238 16.54 8.41 1.80
N THR A 239 15.82 8.86 2.83
CA THR A 239 16.32 9.81 3.81
C THR A 239 17.49 9.21 4.57
N HIS A 240 17.39 7.95 4.98
CA HIS A 240 18.47 7.26 5.68
C HIS A 240 19.73 7.10 4.81
N LYS A 241 19.59 6.73 3.53
CA LYS A 241 20.72 6.64 2.58
C LYS A 241 21.42 8.00 2.38
N ARG A 242 20.65 9.07 2.18
CA ARG A 242 21.21 10.42 2.03
C ARG A 242 21.89 10.89 3.31
N TYR A 243 21.26 10.64 4.46
CA TYR A 243 21.81 10.98 5.75
C TYR A 243 23.13 10.24 6.00
N LYS A 244 23.19 8.94 5.70
CA LYS A 244 24.42 8.16 5.81
C LYS A 244 25.54 8.68 4.90
N ALA A 245 25.24 8.94 3.62
CA ALA A 245 26.24 9.51 2.70
C ALA A 245 26.76 10.88 3.17
N LEU A 246 25.92 11.69 3.82
CA LEU A 246 26.32 12.96 4.39
C LEU A 246 27.21 12.78 5.63
N MET A 247 26.92 11.78 6.47
CA MET A 247 27.74 11.43 7.63
C MET A 247 29.10 10.87 7.21
N ASP A 248 29.13 9.96 6.23
CA ASP A 248 30.39 9.40 5.71
C ASP A 248 31.28 10.51 5.10
N TYR A 249 30.68 11.47 4.38
CA TYR A 249 31.41 12.63 3.85
C TYR A 249 31.93 13.57 4.95
N ALA A 250 31.15 13.78 6.02
CA ALA A 250 31.59 14.58 7.16
C ALA A 250 32.79 13.94 7.88
N GLU A 251 32.76 12.62 8.08
CA GLU A 251 33.85 11.85 8.69
C GLU A 251 35.14 11.92 7.86
N GLU A 252 35.05 11.77 6.53
CA GLU A 252 36.21 11.92 5.63
C GLU A 252 36.82 13.33 5.70
N LEU A 253 35.97 14.35 5.87
CA LEU A 253 36.41 15.73 5.99
C LEU A 253 37.11 15.98 7.34
N GLU A 254 36.59 15.39 8.42
CA GLU A 254 37.24 15.45 9.73
C GLU A 254 38.62 14.77 9.73
N GLU A 255 38.75 13.63 9.06
CA GLU A 255 40.03 12.93 8.94
C GLU A 255 41.05 13.79 8.18
N LYS A 256 40.66 14.37 7.04
CA LYS A 256 41.51 15.29 6.27
C LYS A 256 41.89 16.57 7.05
N MET A 257 41.00 17.09 7.89
CA MET A 257 41.34 18.24 8.76
C MET A 257 42.34 17.86 9.85
N LYS A 258 42.17 16.68 10.47
CA LYS A 258 43.11 16.14 11.48
C LYS A 258 44.50 15.93 10.87
N GLU A 259 44.58 15.40 9.66
CA GLU A 259 45.85 15.22 8.94
C GLU A 259 46.58 16.55 8.67
N ASN A 260 45.83 17.62 8.41
CA ASN A 260 46.39 18.95 8.12
C ASN A 260 46.62 19.83 9.36
N ASN A 261 46.42 19.30 10.59
CA ASN A 261 46.51 20.05 11.86
C ASN A 261 45.66 21.33 11.88
N LEU A 262 44.47 21.28 11.28
CA LEU A 262 43.50 22.37 11.36
C LEU A 262 42.57 22.13 12.56
N ASP A 263 42.36 23.14 13.39
CA ASP A 263 41.43 23.08 14.51
C ASP A 263 40.00 22.85 13.99
N LEU A 264 39.34 21.80 14.50
CA LEU A 264 37.94 21.56 14.16
C LEU A 264 37.04 22.60 14.85
N PRO A 265 36.07 23.17 14.14
CA PRO A 265 35.05 23.99 14.78
C PRO A 265 34.29 23.14 15.80
N GLU A 266 34.06 23.68 17.01
CA GLU A 266 33.24 23.01 18.02
C GLU A 266 31.88 22.62 17.43
N ALA A 267 31.49 21.36 17.64
CA ALA A 267 30.21 20.85 17.15
C ALA A 267 29.08 21.76 17.65
N PRO A 268 28.11 22.12 16.79
CA PRO A 268 27.02 22.99 17.17
C PRO A 268 26.25 22.36 18.34
N LYS A 269 26.11 23.13 19.44
CA LYS A 269 25.45 22.71 20.70
C LYS A 269 24.03 22.15 20.53
N SER A 270 23.41 22.33 19.37
CA SER A 270 22.10 21.77 19.02
C SER A 270 22.09 20.25 18.81
N PHE A 271 23.24 19.60 18.60
CA PHE A 271 23.29 18.15 18.39
C PHE A 271 23.18 17.34 19.70
N HIS A 272 23.73 17.84 20.81
CA HIS A 272 23.72 17.13 22.10
C HIS A 272 22.33 17.02 22.76
N ARG A 273 21.35 17.82 22.34
CA ARG A 273 20.02 17.82 22.97
C ARG A 273 19.15 16.61 22.59
N LYS A 274 19.35 16.02 21.41
CA LYS A 274 18.55 14.85 20.97
C LYS A 274 19.00 13.54 21.61
N GLU A 275 20.29 13.36 21.86
CA GLU A 275 20.84 12.14 22.45
C GLU A 275 20.48 12.01 23.95
N SER A 276 20.38 13.14 24.66
CA SER A 276 19.91 13.18 26.06
C SER A 276 18.40 12.93 26.21
N GLU A 277 17.57 13.24 25.19
CA GLU A 277 16.12 12.97 25.24
C GLU A 277 15.79 11.49 24.90
N GLU A 278 16.59 10.82 24.06
CA GLU A 278 16.43 9.38 23.76
C GLU A 278 16.91 8.48 24.90
N THR A 279 17.84 8.96 25.74
CA THR A 279 18.34 8.18 26.90
C THR A 279 17.39 8.24 28.10
N ASP A 280 16.59 9.30 28.25
CA ASP A 280 15.65 9.47 29.37
C ASP A 280 14.28 8.80 29.14
N GLN A 281 13.91 8.49 27.89
CA GLN A 281 12.64 7.78 27.58
C GLN A 281 12.74 6.25 27.72
N GLY A 282 13.90 5.69 28.07
CA GLY A 282 14.12 4.26 28.32
C GLY A 282 14.08 3.83 29.79
N ALA A 283 13.79 4.76 30.72
CA ALA A 283 13.90 4.53 32.17
C ALA A 283 12.55 4.56 32.94
N HIS A 284 11.41 4.54 32.25
CA HIS A 284 10.08 4.51 32.88
C HIS A 284 9.21 3.35 32.41
#